data_AF-A0A3R8SPQ9-F1
#
_entry.id   AF-A0A3R8SPQ9-F1
#
_cell.length_a   1.000
_cell.length_b   1.000
_cell.length_c   1.000
_cell.angle_alpha   90.00
_cell.angle_beta   90.00
_cell.angle_gamma   90.00
#
_symmetry.space_group_name_H-M   'P 1'
#
loop_
_entity.id
_entity.type
_entity.pdbx_description
1 polymer ?
#
loop_
_entity_poly.entity_id
_entity_poly.type
_entity_poly.pdbx_seq_one_letter_code
_entity_poly.pdbx_strand_id
1 'polypeptide(L)'
;MSIALRYAARSDVGLVRSNNQDSAYAGSHLLVVADGMGGHAGGDVASSVAIGRLAALDSETPASDIVATLEESVLEANQEILRRARDEPQLRGLGTTITALLRAEGKFALAHIGDSRAYLLRDEETVQITKDHTFVQRLLDEGRLTEDEAERHPQRSVLMRVLGDVDADPELDLSLRAAHVGDRWLLCSDGLSGLVSLDTIDATLKDIEDPGECADALVQLALKGGGPDNITCIVADVVDLDALPRGVEAPSTTPQIVGSAARNRHRPTTASGPAAKAAALTREEPEIPYEDEDFSEEEPPRRSPWPAVVVLALLVALLGGLLWGGYAWSQRQYYVGTDGTRVVLYQGLAQDLGPVSLSEPLEVTDIEIEDLPEITRQQVESTISASDREGADQIIDRLEQAAAANRPPTAVSPSDGGGASDVGGAEEGAADGMAPLPTAGSPDEGEAT
;
A
#
# COMPACT_ATOMS: atom_id res chain seq x y z
N MET A 1 -9.26 -50.70 -9.26
CA MET A 1 -10.46 -50.00 -8.78
C MET A 1 -10.19 -48.52 -8.90
N SER A 2 -11.04 -47.80 -9.64
CA SER A 2 -10.90 -46.35 -9.78
C SER A 2 -11.53 -45.66 -8.57
N ILE A 3 -10.75 -45.54 -7.50
CA ILE A 3 -11.20 -44.86 -6.28
C ILE A 3 -11.48 -43.38 -6.59
N ALA A 4 -12.38 -42.74 -5.84
CA ALA A 4 -12.56 -41.29 -5.80
C ALA A 4 -12.92 -40.82 -4.40
N LEU A 5 -12.86 -39.52 -4.19
CA LEU A 5 -13.28 -38.87 -2.95
C LEU A 5 -14.60 -38.15 -3.19
N ARG A 6 -15.61 -38.42 -2.35
CA ARG A 6 -16.79 -37.57 -2.20
C ARG A 6 -16.62 -36.78 -0.92
N TYR A 7 -16.47 -35.47 -1.00
CA TYR A 7 -16.04 -34.65 0.13
C TYR A 7 -16.90 -33.40 0.33
N ALA A 8 -16.83 -32.87 1.55
CA ALA A 8 -17.33 -31.55 1.89
C ALA A 8 -16.42 -30.88 2.92
N ALA A 9 -16.10 -29.61 2.69
CA ALA A 9 -15.37 -28.78 3.62
C ALA A 9 -16.30 -27.72 4.23
N ARG A 10 -16.15 -27.46 5.53
CA ARG A 10 -16.86 -26.42 6.26
C ARG A 10 -15.91 -25.68 7.16
N SER A 11 -16.14 -24.37 7.31
CA SER A 11 -15.40 -23.52 8.23
C SER A 11 -16.34 -22.44 8.76
N ASP A 12 -16.26 -22.18 10.06
CA ASP A 12 -17.02 -21.15 10.78
C ASP A 12 -16.08 -20.39 11.72
N VAL A 13 -16.25 -19.07 11.81
CA VAL A 13 -15.43 -18.22 12.69
C VAL A 13 -15.66 -18.51 14.18
N GLY A 14 -16.78 -19.15 14.52
CA GLY A 14 -17.18 -19.38 15.90
C GLY A 14 -17.92 -18.19 16.49
N LEU A 15 -18.11 -18.23 17.81
CA LEU A 15 -18.90 -17.25 18.55
C LEU A 15 -18.07 -16.19 19.29
N VAL A 16 -16.77 -16.44 19.46
CA VAL A 16 -15.88 -15.61 20.28
C VAL A 16 -14.82 -14.88 19.46
N ARG A 17 -14.23 -15.53 18.44
CA ARG A 17 -13.17 -14.93 17.61
C ARG A 17 -13.74 -13.85 16.68
N SER A 18 -12.94 -12.84 16.38
CA SER A 18 -13.29 -11.75 15.46
C SER A 18 -13.00 -12.10 14.00
N ASN A 19 -11.95 -12.86 13.76
CA ASN A 19 -11.53 -13.35 12.45
C ASN A 19 -11.43 -14.88 12.45
N ASN A 20 -11.55 -15.45 11.24
CA ASN A 20 -11.24 -16.84 11.01
C ASN A 20 -9.77 -16.92 10.58
N GLN A 21 -8.96 -17.72 11.27
CA GLN A 21 -7.56 -17.97 10.97
C GLN A 21 -7.33 -19.40 10.47
N ASP A 22 -8.35 -20.26 10.51
CA ASP A 22 -8.31 -21.57 9.86
C ASP A 22 -8.37 -21.42 8.34
N SER A 23 -7.81 -22.39 7.63
CA SER A 23 -7.99 -22.59 6.19
C SER A 23 -8.10 -24.07 5.87
N ALA A 24 -8.92 -24.42 4.87
CA ALA A 24 -8.98 -25.79 4.39
C ALA A 24 -9.23 -25.88 2.89
N TYR A 25 -8.71 -26.96 2.31
CA TYR A 25 -8.86 -27.33 0.90
C TYR A 25 -9.32 -28.77 0.80
N ALA A 26 -10.39 -29.02 0.04
CA ALA A 26 -10.85 -30.36 -0.28
C ALA A 26 -11.02 -30.49 -1.80
N GLY A 27 -10.29 -31.43 -2.40
CA GLY A 27 -10.26 -31.68 -3.82
C GLY A 27 -10.30 -33.16 -4.17
N SER A 28 -10.07 -33.48 -5.44
CA SER A 28 -10.20 -34.86 -5.96
C SER A 28 -9.10 -35.79 -5.46
N HIS A 29 -7.93 -35.22 -5.15
CA HIS A 29 -6.72 -35.90 -4.72
C HIS A 29 -6.21 -35.39 -3.38
N LEU A 30 -6.52 -34.16 -3.00
CA LEU A 30 -5.95 -33.53 -1.81
C LEU A 30 -7.02 -33.06 -0.82
N LEU A 31 -6.85 -33.40 0.45
CA LEU A 31 -7.58 -32.82 1.57
C LEU A 31 -6.57 -32.19 2.54
N VAL A 32 -6.78 -30.95 2.97
CA VAL A 32 -5.89 -30.25 3.93
C VAL A 32 -6.71 -29.38 4.86
N VAL A 33 -6.40 -29.44 6.15
CA VAL A 33 -6.81 -28.45 7.16
C VAL A 33 -5.55 -27.82 7.75
N ALA A 34 -5.59 -26.50 7.91
CA ALA A 34 -4.54 -25.68 8.49
C ALA A 34 -5.16 -24.72 9.50
N ASP A 35 -4.78 -24.83 10.76
CA ASP A 35 -5.19 -23.93 11.83
C ASP A 35 -4.10 -22.86 12.00
N GLY A 36 -4.47 -21.61 11.77
CA GLY A 36 -3.55 -20.48 11.74
C GLY A 36 -3.41 -19.83 13.11
N MET A 37 -2.18 -19.70 13.58
CA MET A 37 -1.87 -19.01 14.84
C MET A 37 -0.91 -17.84 14.63
N GLY A 38 -1.06 -16.82 15.47
CA GLY A 38 -0.25 -15.60 15.42
C GLY A 38 -1.05 -14.42 15.93
N GLY A 39 -0.35 -13.35 16.33
CA GLY A 39 -0.97 -12.09 16.78
C GLY A 39 -1.76 -11.38 15.68
N HIS A 40 -1.74 -10.04 15.64
CA HIS A 40 -2.49 -9.23 14.66
C HIS A 40 -2.35 -9.77 13.22
N ALA A 41 -3.40 -10.45 12.73
CA ALA A 41 -3.51 -11.04 11.39
C ALA A 41 -2.37 -12.00 10.94
N GLY A 42 -1.66 -12.63 11.87
CA GLY A 42 -0.57 -13.57 11.51
C GLY A 42 -1.08 -14.94 11.07
N GLY A 43 -2.07 -15.48 11.79
CA GLY A 43 -2.56 -16.85 11.61
C GLY A 43 -3.28 -17.09 10.29
N ASP A 44 -4.15 -16.16 9.87
CA ASP A 44 -4.87 -16.23 8.60
C ASP A 44 -3.93 -16.19 7.39
N VAL A 45 -2.84 -15.41 7.46
CA VAL A 45 -1.79 -15.42 6.44
C VAL A 45 -1.06 -16.76 6.43
N ALA A 46 -0.70 -17.29 7.60
CA ALA A 46 0.00 -18.58 7.74
C ALA A 46 -0.75 -19.72 7.07
N SER A 47 -2.01 -19.92 7.48
CA SER A 47 -2.85 -21.02 7.03
C SER A 47 -3.20 -20.88 5.55
N SER A 48 -3.46 -19.65 5.07
CA SER A 48 -3.75 -19.38 3.67
C SER A 48 -2.56 -19.66 2.74
N VAL A 49 -1.35 -19.31 3.18
CA VAL A 49 -0.12 -19.61 2.45
C VAL A 49 0.09 -21.12 2.33
N ALA A 50 -0.08 -21.85 3.44
CA ALA A 50 0.08 -23.29 3.43
C ALA A 50 -0.93 -23.97 2.50
N ILE A 51 -2.22 -23.62 2.62
CA ILE A 51 -3.27 -24.13 1.72
C ILE A 51 -2.98 -23.79 0.26
N GLY A 52 -2.60 -22.54 -0.04
CA GLY A 52 -2.31 -22.10 -1.40
C GLY A 52 -1.14 -22.84 -2.05
N ARG A 53 -0.12 -23.20 -1.27
CA ARG A 53 1.02 -24.03 -1.73
C ARG A 53 0.59 -25.47 -1.98
N LEU A 54 -0.09 -26.10 -1.03
CA LEU A 54 -0.47 -27.50 -1.15
C LEU A 54 -1.54 -27.73 -2.23
N ALA A 55 -2.42 -26.76 -2.49
CA ALA A 55 -3.50 -26.89 -3.48
C ALA A 55 -3.01 -27.28 -4.89
N ALA A 56 -1.76 -26.96 -5.26
CA ALA A 56 -1.16 -27.36 -6.54
C ALA A 56 -1.14 -28.90 -6.72
N LEU A 57 -0.96 -29.64 -5.62
CA LEU A 57 -0.92 -31.11 -5.60
C LEU A 57 -2.22 -31.78 -6.04
N ASP A 58 -3.35 -31.07 -6.00
CA ASP A 58 -4.64 -31.62 -6.41
C ASP A 58 -4.76 -31.74 -7.94
N SER A 59 -3.97 -30.96 -8.68
CA SER A 59 -3.97 -30.94 -10.15
C SER A 59 -2.86 -31.78 -10.78
N GLU A 60 -1.82 -32.09 -10.02
CA GLU A 60 -0.68 -32.86 -10.49
C GLU A 60 -0.94 -34.36 -10.29
N THR A 61 -0.58 -35.19 -11.28
CA THR A 61 -0.51 -36.63 -11.03
C THR A 61 0.67 -36.85 -10.10
N PRO A 62 0.47 -37.33 -8.86
CA PRO A 62 1.54 -37.39 -7.89
C PRO A 62 2.68 -38.27 -8.40
N ALA A 63 3.93 -37.89 -8.10
CA ALA A 63 5.10 -38.65 -8.49
C ALA A 63 5.03 -40.09 -7.95
N SER A 64 5.94 -40.96 -8.41
CA SER A 64 6.02 -42.35 -7.94
C SER A 64 6.16 -42.48 -6.41
N ASP A 65 6.64 -41.43 -5.74
CA ASP A 65 6.71 -41.34 -4.27
C ASP A 65 5.84 -40.19 -3.74
N ILE A 66 4.58 -40.51 -3.43
CA ILE A 66 3.61 -39.54 -2.95
C ILE A 66 3.91 -38.98 -1.55
N VAL A 67 4.66 -39.70 -0.73
CA VAL A 67 5.01 -39.22 0.62
C VAL A 67 6.05 -38.14 0.50
N ALA A 68 7.10 -38.37 -0.31
CA ALA A 68 8.13 -37.39 -0.57
C ALA A 68 7.55 -36.11 -1.22
N THR A 69 6.65 -36.25 -2.20
CA THR A 69 5.97 -35.10 -2.84
C THR A 69 5.17 -34.27 -1.84
N LEU A 70 4.42 -34.93 -0.94
CA LEU A 70 3.65 -34.23 0.09
C LEU A 70 4.57 -33.54 1.11
N GLU A 71 5.62 -34.24 1.57
CA GLU A 71 6.62 -33.69 2.48
C GLU A 71 7.30 -32.44 1.91
N GLU A 72 7.80 -32.52 0.67
CA GLU A 72 8.46 -31.39 -0.02
C GLU A 72 7.53 -30.18 -0.10
N SER A 73 6.26 -30.38 -0.48
CA SER A 73 5.28 -29.30 -0.58
C SER A 73 4.97 -28.63 0.77
N VAL A 74 4.94 -29.41 1.85
CA VAL A 74 4.77 -28.88 3.22
C VAL A 74 6.00 -28.09 3.66
N LEU A 75 7.20 -28.57 3.33
CA LEU A 75 8.45 -27.86 3.65
C LEU A 75 8.60 -26.56 2.82
N GLU A 76 8.18 -26.55 1.56
CA GLU A 76 8.11 -25.33 0.74
C GLU A 76 7.10 -24.32 1.29
N ALA A 77 5.95 -24.79 1.78
CA ALA A 77 5.00 -23.94 2.49
C ALA A 77 5.62 -23.30 3.74
N ASN A 78 6.35 -24.08 4.54
CA ASN A 78 7.08 -23.57 5.70
C ASN A 78 8.10 -22.48 5.31
N GLN A 79 8.88 -22.71 4.24
CA GLN A 79 9.86 -21.74 3.75
C GLN A 79 9.20 -20.43 3.31
N GLU A 80 8.05 -20.50 2.62
CA GLU A 80 7.28 -19.32 2.22
C GLU A 80 6.73 -18.55 3.43
N ILE A 81 6.21 -19.26 4.43
CA ILE A 81 5.76 -18.66 5.70
C ILE A 81 6.92 -17.92 6.38
N LEU A 82 8.07 -18.58 6.54
CA LEU A 82 9.26 -17.99 7.15
C LEU A 82 9.77 -16.78 6.38
N ARG A 83 9.70 -16.81 5.05
CA ARG A 83 10.06 -15.68 4.19
C ARG A 83 9.15 -14.48 4.47
N ARG A 84 7.83 -14.67 4.52
CA ARG A 84 6.88 -13.59 4.84
C ARG A 84 7.09 -13.03 6.24
N ALA A 85 7.30 -13.88 7.24
CA ALA A 85 7.59 -13.46 8.61
C ALA A 85 8.88 -12.60 8.72
N ARG A 86 9.85 -12.82 7.84
CA ARG A 86 11.09 -12.03 7.76
C ARG A 86 10.88 -10.70 7.04
N ASP A 87 10.16 -10.72 5.92
CA ASP A 87 9.95 -9.55 5.07
C ASP A 87 8.94 -8.55 5.67
N GLU A 88 8.00 -9.05 6.48
CA GLU A 88 6.89 -8.29 7.05
C GLU A 88 6.91 -8.33 8.59
N PRO A 89 7.45 -7.30 9.28
CA PRO A 89 7.61 -7.30 10.73
C PRO A 89 6.32 -7.54 11.53
N GLN A 90 5.16 -7.15 10.98
CA GLN A 90 3.85 -7.37 11.58
C GLN A 90 3.44 -8.84 11.64
N LEU A 91 4.02 -9.70 10.79
CA LEU A 91 3.74 -11.12 10.73
C LEU A 91 4.72 -11.96 11.59
N ARG A 92 5.54 -11.33 12.43
CA ARG A 92 6.47 -12.07 13.29
C ARG A 92 5.72 -13.02 14.24
N GLY A 93 6.19 -14.27 14.30
CA GLY A 93 5.58 -15.31 15.11
C GLY A 93 4.29 -15.88 14.50
N LEU A 94 4.03 -15.65 13.21
CA LEU A 94 2.99 -16.35 12.48
C LEU A 94 3.35 -17.85 12.37
N GLY A 95 2.35 -18.70 12.48
CA GLY A 95 2.52 -20.13 12.32
C GLY A 95 1.20 -20.82 12.00
N THR A 96 1.26 -22.07 11.58
CA THR A 96 0.05 -22.86 11.31
C THR A 96 0.28 -24.34 11.52
N THR A 97 -0.76 -25.04 11.93
CA THR A 97 -0.81 -26.50 11.86
C THR A 97 -1.00 -26.96 10.41
N ILE A 98 -0.68 -28.21 10.11
CA ILE A 98 -1.11 -28.87 8.87
C ILE A 98 -1.51 -30.30 9.19
N THR A 99 -2.69 -30.67 8.70
CA THR A 99 -3.09 -32.07 8.54
C THR A 99 -3.55 -32.25 7.11
N ALA A 100 -2.78 -33.01 6.33
CA ALA A 100 -2.97 -33.19 4.90
C ALA A 100 -3.06 -34.67 4.52
N LEU A 101 -3.99 -35.00 3.62
CA LEU A 101 -4.18 -36.32 3.04
C LEU A 101 -4.12 -36.21 1.50
N LEU A 102 -3.07 -36.76 0.90
CA LEU A 102 -2.86 -36.80 -0.55
C LEU A 102 -3.11 -38.20 -1.09
N ARG A 103 -3.97 -38.31 -2.10
CA ARG A 103 -4.39 -39.56 -2.72
C ARG A 103 -3.66 -39.81 -4.03
N ALA A 104 -3.04 -40.98 -4.17
CA ALA A 104 -2.60 -41.50 -5.46
C ALA A 104 -2.67 -43.03 -5.52
N GLU A 105 -3.00 -43.58 -6.68
CA GLU A 105 -2.91 -45.02 -6.97
C GLU A 105 -3.53 -45.95 -5.92
N GLY A 106 -4.64 -45.54 -5.30
CA GLY A 106 -5.31 -46.31 -4.26
C GLY A 106 -4.60 -46.31 -2.89
N LYS A 107 -3.74 -45.32 -2.67
CA LYS A 107 -3.08 -45.04 -1.39
C LYS A 107 -3.34 -43.60 -0.98
N PHE A 108 -3.12 -43.34 0.30
CA PHE A 108 -3.07 -42.01 0.89
C PHE A 108 -1.71 -41.79 1.54
N ALA A 109 -1.05 -40.68 1.22
CA ALA A 109 -0.01 -40.10 2.05
C ALA A 109 -0.66 -39.13 3.04
N LEU A 110 -0.34 -39.28 4.32
CA LEU A 110 -0.73 -38.37 5.38
C LEU A 110 0.52 -37.60 5.83
N ALA A 111 0.41 -36.28 5.93
CA ALA A 111 1.39 -35.42 6.59
C ALA A 111 0.71 -34.63 7.70
N HIS A 112 1.33 -34.59 8.87
CA HIS A 112 0.75 -33.96 10.05
C HIS A 112 1.79 -33.19 10.88
N ILE A 113 1.42 -31.98 11.30
CA ILE A 113 2.12 -31.19 12.31
C ILE A 113 1.11 -30.27 13.03
N GLY A 114 1.08 -30.32 14.37
CA GLY A 114 0.22 -29.47 15.20
C GLY A 114 -0.80 -30.30 15.95
N ASP A 115 -1.96 -29.75 16.25
CA ASP A 115 -3.03 -30.41 17.01
C ASP A 115 -4.37 -30.49 16.25
N SER A 116 -4.39 -30.06 14.98
CA SER A 116 -5.46 -30.43 14.06
C SER A 116 -5.45 -31.93 13.82
N ARG A 117 -6.60 -32.57 13.68
CA ARG A 117 -6.70 -34.04 13.73
C ARG A 117 -7.21 -34.66 12.45
N ALA A 118 -6.76 -35.88 12.15
CA ALA A 118 -7.40 -36.76 11.19
C ALA A 118 -7.98 -37.98 11.90
N TYR A 119 -9.23 -38.31 11.59
CA TYR A 119 -9.93 -39.50 12.01
C TYR A 119 -10.30 -40.35 10.80
N LEU A 120 -10.31 -41.67 11.01
CA LEU A 120 -10.76 -42.65 10.03
C LEU A 120 -11.89 -43.46 10.64
N LEU A 121 -13.07 -43.42 10.01
CA LEU A 121 -14.15 -44.36 10.24
C LEU A 121 -13.98 -45.53 9.26
N ARG A 122 -13.77 -46.73 9.81
CA ARG A 122 -13.71 -48.00 9.07
C ARG A 122 -14.35 -49.09 9.91
N ASP A 123 -15.11 -49.98 9.27
CA ASP A 123 -15.73 -51.14 9.93
C ASP A 123 -16.52 -50.76 11.20
N GLU A 124 -17.29 -49.66 11.15
CA GLU A 124 -18.07 -49.13 12.28
C GLU A 124 -17.24 -48.64 13.48
N GLU A 125 -15.96 -48.32 13.30
CA GLU A 125 -15.12 -47.74 14.36
C GLU A 125 -14.40 -46.49 13.86
N THR A 126 -14.57 -45.37 14.57
CA THR A 126 -13.81 -44.14 14.32
C THR A 126 -12.55 -44.12 15.18
N VAL A 127 -11.38 -44.03 14.55
CA VAL A 127 -10.08 -43.97 15.24
C VAL A 127 -9.34 -42.70 14.86
N GLN A 128 -8.71 -42.04 15.84
CA GLN A 128 -7.79 -40.94 15.58
C GLN A 128 -6.49 -41.46 14.96
N ILE A 129 -6.13 -40.93 13.81
CA ILE A 129 -4.98 -41.36 13.02
C ILE A 129 -3.74 -40.51 13.31
N THR A 130 -3.92 -39.22 13.54
CA THR A 130 -2.84 -38.29 13.89
C THR A 130 -2.60 -38.27 15.39
N LYS A 131 -1.43 -37.77 15.79
CA LYS A 131 -1.07 -37.57 17.19
C LYS A 131 -0.74 -36.12 17.43
N ASP A 132 -1.44 -35.50 18.36
CA ASP A 132 -1.30 -34.07 18.63
C ASP A 132 0.12 -33.70 19.07
N HIS A 133 0.67 -32.64 18.50
CA HIS A 133 1.94 -32.07 18.93
C HIS A 133 1.74 -31.01 20.02
N THR A 134 1.04 -31.38 21.09
CA THR A 134 0.78 -30.51 22.25
C THR A 134 1.62 -30.89 23.46
N PHE A 135 1.77 -29.94 24.38
CA PHE A 135 2.47 -30.16 25.65
C PHE A 135 1.82 -31.29 26.47
N VAL A 136 0.49 -31.35 26.49
CA VAL A 136 -0.24 -32.40 27.22
C VAL A 136 -0.07 -33.77 26.57
N GLN A 137 -0.03 -33.86 25.24
CA GLN A 137 0.22 -35.13 24.56
C GLN A 137 1.60 -35.68 24.90
N ARG A 138 2.63 -34.81 24.99
CA ARG A 138 3.95 -35.22 25.46
C ARG A 138 3.93 -35.78 26.88
N LEU A 139 3.17 -35.16 27.78
CA LEU A 139 3.04 -35.65 29.16
C LEU A 139 2.29 -36.98 29.25
N LEU A 140 1.29 -37.20 28.39
CA LEU A 140 0.60 -38.49 28.24
C LEU A 140 1.59 -39.57 27.78
N ASP A 141 2.40 -39.27 26.76
CA ASP A 141 3.40 -40.19 26.21
C ASP A 141 4.46 -40.59 27.24
N GLU A 142 4.85 -39.64 28.10
CA GLU A 142 5.79 -39.85 29.21
C GLU A 142 5.13 -40.57 30.41
N GLY A 143 3.82 -40.86 30.37
CA GLY A 143 3.07 -41.48 31.47
C GLY A 143 2.91 -40.58 32.70
N ARG A 144 3.06 -39.26 32.51
CA ARG A 144 3.00 -38.24 33.58
C ARG A 144 1.62 -37.64 33.77
N LEU A 145 0.73 -37.85 32.80
CA LEU A 145 -0.69 -37.53 32.87
C LEU A 145 -1.51 -38.73 32.42
N THR A 146 -2.74 -38.80 32.90
CA THR A 146 -3.80 -39.63 32.32
C THR A 146 -4.60 -38.84 31.28
N GLU A 147 -5.31 -39.53 30.37
CA GLU A 147 -6.15 -38.89 29.33
C GLU A 147 -7.16 -37.91 29.95
N ASP A 148 -7.82 -38.33 31.03
CA ASP A 148 -8.74 -37.53 31.83
C ASP A 148 -8.11 -36.23 32.37
N GLU A 149 -6.86 -36.28 32.82
CA GLU A 149 -6.14 -35.12 33.35
C GLU A 149 -5.71 -34.18 32.22
N ALA A 150 -5.31 -34.72 31.07
CA ALA A 150 -4.90 -33.94 29.91
C ALA A 150 -6.04 -33.06 29.36
N GLU A 151 -7.26 -33.57 29.29
CA GLU A 151 -8.43 -32.82 28.80
C GLU A 151 -8.74 -31.56 29.63
N ARG A 152 -8.43 -31.60 30.93
CA ARG A 152 -8.72 -30.55 31.91
C ARG A 152 -7.49 -29.71 32.24
N HIS A 153 -6.35 -29.98 31.58
CA HIS A 153 -5.09 -29.32 31.88
C HIS A 153 -5.11 -27.85 31.39
N PRO A 154 -4.62 -26.88 32.18
CA PRO A 154 -4.61 -25.46 31.79
C PRO A 154 -3.81 -25.17 30.51
N GLN A 155 -2.82 -26.00 30.20
CA GLN A 155 -1.94 -25.88 29.03
C GLN A 155 -2.26 -26.90 27.93
N ARG A 156 -3.53 -27.36 27.84
CA ARG A 156 -3.93 -28.37 26.85
C ARG A 156 -3.76 -27.92 25.39
N SER A 157 -3.91 -26.63 25.12
CA SER A 157 -3.74 -26.03 23.78
C SER A 157 -2.34 -25.47 23.54
N VAL A 158 -1.35 -25.78 24.39
CA VAL A 158 0.04 -25.33 24.15
C VAL A 158 0.67 -26.23 23.10
N LEU A 159 0.81 -25.71 21.89
CA LEU A 159 1.47 -26.35 20.76
C LEU A 159 2.99 -26.41 20.95
N MET A 160 3.57 -27.53 20.52
CA MET A 160 5.01 -27.83 20.60
C MET A 160 5.68 -27.89 19.22
N ARG A 161 4.92 -28.16 18.15
CA ARG A 161 5.42 -28.21 16.76
C ARG A 161 4.37 -27.58 15.85
N VAL A 162 4.78 -26.60 15.04
CA VAL A 162 3.98 -25.92 14.01
C VAL A 162 4.86 -25.52 12.84
N LEU A 163 4.25 -25.18 11.70
CA LEU A 163 4.96 -24.50 10.63
C LEU A 163 5.12 -23.02 10.97
N GLY A 164 6.19 -22.42 10.47
CA GLY A 164 6.52 -21.00 10.63
C GLY A 164 7.36 -20.66 11.85
N ASP A 165 7.74 -21.66 12.66
CA ASP A 165 8.71 -21.46 13.73
C ASP A 165 10.11 -21.19 13.13
N VAL A 166 10.65 -20.01 13.43
CA VAL A 166 11.94 -19.54 12.89
C VAL A 166 13.13 -20.25 13.52
N ASP A 167 12.96 -20.82 14.71
CA ASP A 167 14.02 -21.42 15.50
C ASP A 167 14.03 -22.96 15.42
N ALA A 168 13.12 -23.55 14.63
CA ALA A 168 12.97 -24.99 14.48
C ALA A 168 12.82 -25.43 13.02
N ASP A 169 13.50 -26.52 12.65
CA ASP A 169 13.15 -27.26 11.44
C ASP A 169 11.87 -28.07 11.71
N PRO A 170 10.85 -28.00 10.86
CA PRO A 170 9.60 -28.72 11.10
C PRO A 170 9.82 -30.22 10.91
N GLU A 171 9.83 -30.95 12.02
CA GLU A 171 9.65 -32.40 11.97
C GLU A 171 8.19 -32.67 11.60
N LEU A 172 7.93 -33.49 10.58
CA LEU A 172 6.59 -33.87 10.13
C LEU A 172 6.31 -35.33 10.47
N ASP A 173 5.07 -35.61 10.90
CA ASP A 173 4.60 -36.97 11.05
C ASP A 173 4.03 -37.44 9.70
N LEU A 174 4.74 -38.37 9.05
CA LEU A 174 4.42 -38.87 7.72
C LEU A 174 3.95 -40.33 7.79
N SER A 175 2.87 -40.68 7.07
CA SER A 175 2.46 -42.08 6.94
C SER A 175 1.85 -42.40 5.58
N LEU A 176 2.10 -43.62 5.09
CA LEU A 176 1.49 -44.17 3.88
C LEU A 176 0.40 -45.18 4.26
N ARG A 177 -0.80 -45.02 3.71
CA ARG A 177 -1.97 -45.83 4.03
C ARG A 177 -2.64 -46.34 2.75
N ALA A 178 -3.23 -47.53 2.84
CA ALA A 178 -4.07 -48.06 1.75
C ALA A 178 -5.44 -47.36 1.77
N ALA A 179 -5.95 -47.01 0.60
CA ALA A 179 -7.31 -46.49 0.43
C ALA A 179 -8.27 -47.66 0.28
N HIS A 180 -9.25 -47.78 1.19
CA HIS A 180 -10.29 -48.80 1.10
C HIS A 180 -11.62 -48.13 0.77
N VAL A 181 -12.34 -48.71 -0.18
CA VAL A 181 -13.69 -48.25 -0.52
C VAL A 181 -14.59 -48.43 0.71
N GLY A 182 -15.37 -47.41 1.04
CA GLY A 182 -16.19 -47.33 2.25
C GLY A 182 -15.51 -46.64 3.44
N ASP A 183 -14.21 -46.34 3.35
CA ASP A 183 -13.55 -45.50 4.35
C ASP A 183 -14.17 -44.10 4.36
N ARG A 184 -14.34 -43.54 5.56
CA ARG A 184 -14.68 -42.13 5.75
C ARG A 184 -13.60 -41.44 6.56
N TRP A 185 -13.06 -40.36 6.01
CA TRP A 185 -12.06 -39.51 6.65
C TRP A 185 -12.72 -38.25 7.20
N LEU A 186 -12.28 -37.84 8.39
CA LEU A 186 -12.56 -36.52 8.97
C LEU A 186 -11.22 -35.83 9.25
N LEU A 187 -10.98 -34.67 8.66
CA LEU A 187 -9.91 -33.76 9.07
C LEU A 187 -10.54 -32.56 9.79
N CYS A 188 -9.99 -32.10 10.90
CA CYS A 188 -10.54 -30.94 11.61
C CYS A 188 -9.49 -30.12 12.39
N SER A 189 -9.77 -28.83 12.58
CA SER A 189 -9.05 -27.98 13.56
C SER A 189 -9.45 -28.34 14.99
N ASP A 190 -8.71 -27.82 15.96
CA ASP A 190 -8.95 -28.09 17.38
C ASP A 190 -10.28 -27.49 17.87
N GLY A 191 -10.81 -26.47 17.20
CA GLY A 191 -12.11 -25.88 17.50
C GLY A 191 -13.28 -26.85 17.38
N LEU A 192 -13.14 -27.92 16.58
CA LEU A 192 -14.07 -29.05 16.60
C LEU A 192 -13.75 -30.02 17.75
N SER A 193 -12.57 -30.63 17.73
CA SER A 193 -12.22 -31.74 18.63
C SER A 193 -12.00 -31.34 20.09
N GLY A 194 -11.79 -30.06 20.36
CA GLY A 194 -11.69 -29.50 21.71
C GLY A 194 -13.05 -29.31 22.39
N LEU A 195 -14.15 -29.33 21.62
CA LEU A 195 -15.53 -29.07 22.08
C LEU A 195 -16.45 -30.29 21.88
N VAL A 196 -16.20 -31.10 20.85
CA VAL A 196 -17.00 -32.27 20.49
C VAL A 196 -16.19 -33.53 20.78
N SER A 197 -16.73 -34.40 21.65
CA SER A 197 -16.05 -35.64 22.06
C SER A 197 -15.93 -36.64 20.90
N LEU A 198 -14.95 -37.55 20.99
CA LEU A 198 -14.77 -38.62 20.01
C LEU A 198 -16.04 -39.48 19.85
N ASP A 199 -16.74 -39.82 20.94
CA ASP A 199 -18.00 -40.56 20.89
C ASP A 199 -19.09 -39.84 20.07
N THR A 200 -19.15 -38.51 20.20
CA THR A 200 -20.12 -37.70 19.46
C THR A 200 -19.71 -37.58 17.98
N ILE A 201 -18.41 -37.44 17.71
CA ILE A 201 -17.86 -37.46 16.35
C ILE A 201 -18.17 -38.81 15.69
N ASP A 202 -17.90 -39.92 16.36
CA ASP A 202 -18.14 -41.29 15.88
C ASP A 202 -19.62 -41.51 15.53
N ALA A 203 -20.54 -41.16 16.44
CA ALA A 203 -21.97 -41.24 16.19
C ALA A 203 -22.38 -40.39 14.98
N THR A 204 -21.87 -39.15 14.87
CA THR A 204 -22.22 -38.25 13.77
C THR A 204 -21.71 -38.77 12.42
N LEU A 205 -20.49 -39.30 12.37
CA LEU A 205 -19.89 -39.85 11.15
C LEU A 205 -20.64 -41.11 10.66
N LYS A 206 -21.27 -41.86 11.57
CA LYS A 206 -22.07 -43.06 11.26
C LYS A 206 -23.51 -42.73 10.86
N ASP A 207 -24.16 -41.83 11.59
CA ASP A 207 -25.59 -41.57 11.45
C ASP A 207 -25.94 -40.73 10.22
N ILE A 208 -24.99 -39.91 9.71
CA ILE A 208 -25.24 -38.98 8.61
C ILE A 208 -24.49 -39.42 7.36
N GLU A 209 -25.20 -39.97 6.37
CA GLU A 209 -24.58 -40.50 5.15
C GLU A 209 -23.98 -39.44 4.22
N ASP A 210 -24.57 -38.25 4.09
CA ASP A 210 -24.03 -37.22 3.20
C ASP A 210 -22.85 -36.48 3.86
N PRO A 211 -21.66 -36.41 3.22
CA PRO A 211 -20.51 -35.70 3.79
C PRO A 211 -20.76 -34.22 4.08
N GLY A 212 -21.59 -33.56 3.26
CA GLY A 212 -21.97 -32.16 3.44
C GLY A 212 -22.81 -31.96 4.69
N GLU A 213 -23.91 -32.71 4.80
CA GLU A 213 -24.77 -32.70 5.98
C GLU A 213 -24.01 -33.11 7.25
N CYS A 214 -23.10 -34.08 7.14
CA CYS A 214 -22.26 -34.53 8.25
C CYS A 214 -21.30 -33.42 8.71
N ALA A 215 -20.60 -32.77 7.78
CA ALA A 215 -19.71 -31.64 8.09
C ALA A 215 -20.49 -30.47 8.71
N ASP A 216 -21.68 -30.16 8.17
CA ASP A 216 -22.58 -29.13 8.72
C ASP A 216 -23.02 -29.48 10.15
N ALA A 217 -23.38 -30.74 10.41
CA ALA A 217 -23.77 -31.20 11.74
C ALA A 217 -22.62 -31.09 12.75
N LEU A 218 -21.39 -31.49 12.38
CA LEU A 218 -20.20 -31.39 13.22
C LEU A 218 -19.91 -29.93 13.61
N VAL A 219 -19.95 -29.01 12.65
CA VAL A 219 -19.78 -27.57 12.93
C VAL A 219 -20.87 -27.07 13.88
N GLN A 220 -22.13 -27.45 13.64
CA GLN A 220 -23.24 -27.03 14.52
C GLN A 220 -23.12 -27.61 15.94
N LEU A 221 -22.57 -28.81 16.12
CA LEU A 221 -22.29 -29.37 17.44
C LEU A 221 -21.25 -28.54 18.20
N ALA A 222 -20.15 -28.16 17.54
CA ALA A 222 -19.12 -27.29 18.14
C ALA A 222 -19.68 -25.89 18.50
N LEU A 223 -20.49 -25.30 17.62
CA LEU A 223 -21.16 -24.01 17.88
C LEU A 223 -22.14 -24.10 19.06
N LYS A 224 -22.88 -25.20 19.18
CA LYS A 224 -23.75 -25.46 20.35
C LYS A 224 -22.96 -25.65 21.65
N GLY A 225 -21.74 -26.18 21.55
CA GLY A 225 -20.78 -26.26 22.65
C GLY A 225 -20.21 -24.91 23.09
N GLY A 226 -20.52 -23.83 22.36
CA GLY A 226 -20.13 -22.46 22.69
C GLY A 226 -19.18 -21.82 21.67
N GLY A 227 -18.59 -22.60 20.76
CA GLY A 227 -17.74 -22.11 19.67
C GLY A 227 -16.69 -21.06 20.08
N PRO A 228 -15.80 -21.35 21.05
CA PRO A 228 -14.81 -20.38 21.52
C PRO A 228 -13.67 -20.13 20.52
N ASP A 229 -13.54 -20.98 19.51
CA ASP A 229 -12.51 -20.91 18.47
C ASP A 229 -13.11 -20.99 17.06
N ASN A 230 -12.27 -20.78 16.05
CA ASN A 230 -12.56 -21.12 14.67
C ASN A 230 -12.77 -22.64 14.53
N ILE A 231 -13.75 -23.04 13.73
CA ILE A 231 -14.15 -24.44 13.59
C ILE A 231 -14.08 -24.80 12.12
N THR A 232 -13.16 -25.69 11.76
CA THR A 232 -12.98 -26.14 10.38
C THR A 232 -12.92 -27.64 10.31
N CYS A 233 -13.63 -28.24 9.36
CA CYS A 233 -13.55 -29.66 9.09
C CYS A 233 -13.77 -30.04 7.63
N ILE A 234 -13.25 -31.19 7.25
CA ILE A 234 -13.48 -31.86 5.98
C ILE A 234 -13.98 -33.27 6.29
N VAL A 235 -15.11 -33.66 5.72
CA VAL A 235 -15.58 -35.06 5.69
C VAL A 235 -15.41 -35.58 4.28
N ALA A 236 -14.80 -36.76 4.11
CA ALA A 236 -14.54 -37.35 2.80
C ALA A 236 -14.72 -38.87 2.77
N ASP A 237 -15.56 -39.34 1.84
CA ASP A 237 -15.82 -40.75 1.59
C ASP A 237 -14.97 -41.28 0.45
N VAL A 238 -14.40 -42.45 0.65
CA VAL A 238 -13.67 -43.20 -0.37
C VAL A 238 -14.65 -44.08 -1.14
N VAL A 239 -14.96 -43.69 -2.37
CA VAL A 239 -15.92 -44.39 -3.23
C VAL A 239 -15.25 -45.08 -4.41
N ASP A 240 -15.88 -46.12 -4.96
CA ASP A 240 -15.46 -46.76 -6.20
C ASP A 240 -16.26 -46.18 -7.38
N LEU A 241 -15.60 -45.48 -8.30
CA LEU A 241 -16.24 -44.87 -9.47
C LEU A 241 -16.86 -45.92 -10.40
N ASP A 242 -16.25 -47.11 -10.48
CA ASP A 242 -16.71 -48.19 -11.35
C ASP A 242 -17.97 -48.89 -10.79
N ALA A 243 -18.25 -48.69 -9.50
CA ALA A 243 -19.35 -49.36 -8.77
C ALA A 243 -20.44 -48.38 -8.30
N LEU A 244 -20.45 -47.12 -8.78
CA LEU A 244 -21.49 -46.16 -8.43
C LEU A 244 -22.88 -46.66 -8.86
N PRO A 245 -23.90 -46.57 -7.99
CA PRO A 245 -25.27 -46.96 -8.36
C PRO A 245 -25.78 -46.15 -9.56
N ARG A 246 -26.58 -46.79 -10.43
CA ARG A 246 -27.17 -46.11 -11.60
C ARG A 246 -28.03 -44.91 -11.16
N GLY A 247 -27.70 -43.73 -11.66
CA GLY A 247 -28.42 -42.48 -11.37
C GLY A 247 -27.83 -41.64 -10.24
N VAL A 248 -26.76 -42.12 -9.57
CA VAL A 248 -25.95 -41.30 -8.66
C VAL A 248 -24.91 -40.54 -9.49
N GLU A 249 -24.83 -39.22 -9.29
CA GLU A 249 -23.82 -38.40 -9.95
C GLU A 249 -22.41 -38.76 -9.44
N ALA A 250 -21.42 -38.68 -10.34
CA ALA A 250 -20.04 -38.86 -9.94
C ALA A 250 -19.64 -37.78 -8.91
N PRO A 251 -18.73 -38.10 -7.97
CA PRO A 251 -18.23 -37.11 -7.02
C PRO A 251 -17.73 -35.84 -7.74
N SER A 252 -18.02 -34.68 -7.16
CA SER A 252 -17.53 -33.41 -7.68
C SER A 252 -16.01 -33.40 -7.74
N THR A 253 -15.47 -32.97 -8.88
CA THR A 253 -14.04 -32.68 -9.03
C THR A 253 -13.72 -31.21 -8.78
N THR A 254 -14.73 -30.38 -8.48
CA THR A 254 -14.54 -28.96 -8.17
C THR A 254 -14.09 -28.83 -6.73
N PRO A 255 -12.89 -28.28 -6.48
CA PRO A 255 -12.36 -28.16 -5.13
C PRO A 255 -13.18 -27.17 -4.28
N GLN A 256 -13.28 -27.46 -2.99
CA GLN A 256 -13.86 -26.59 -1.98
C GLN A 256 -12.75 -25.97 -1.14
N ILE A 257 -12.69 -24.65 -1.13
CA ILE A 257 -11.76 -23.87 -0.31
C ILE A 257 -12.59 -23.10 0.71
N VAL A 258 -12.27 -23.25 1.99
CA VAL A 258 -12.99 -22.62 3.11
C VAL A 258 -12.02 -21.96 4.09
N GLY A 259 -12.54 -21.11 4.98
CA GLY A 259 -11.73 -20.36 5.94
C GLY A 259 -11.03 -19.16 5.29
N SER A 260 -9.85 -18.82 5.80
CA SER A 260 -9.05 -17.65 5.42
C SER A 260 -8.56 -17.71 3.97
N ALA A 261 -8.29 -18.92 3.46
CA ALA A 261 -7.91 -19.14 2.06
C ALA A 261 -9.06 -18.93 1.07
N ALA A 262 -10.31 -18.85 1.52
CA ALA A 262 -11.47 -18.72 0.64
C ALA A 262 -11.73 -17.26 0.23
N ARG A 263 -12.32 -17.06 -0.96
CA ARG A 263 -12.75 -15.72 -1.42
C ARG A 263 -13.73 -15.05 -0.46
N ASN A 264 -14.51 -15.83 0.28
CA ASN A 264 -15.49 -15.38 1.28
C ASN A 264 -14.98 -15.56 2.73
N ARG A 265 -13.68 -15.30 2.98
CA ARG A 265 -13.03 -15.42 4.30
C ARG A 265 -13.70 -14.67 5.46
N HIS A 266 -14.42 -13.58 5.18
CA HIS A 266 -15.14 -12.80 6.20
C HIS A 266 -16.61 -13.24 6.40
N ARG A 267 -16.95 -14.48 6.05
CA ARG A 267 -18.30 -14.99 6.24
C ARG A 267 -18.67 -14.98 7.74
N PRO A 268 -19.81 -14.40 8.14
CA PRO A 268 -20.24 -14.41 9.52
C PRO A 268 -20.60 -15.83 9.98
N THR A 269 -20.55 -16.05 11.29
CA THR A 269 -20.93 -17.34 11.91
C THR A 269 -22.36 -17.74 11.54
N THR A 270 -22.56 -19.03 11.30
CA THR A 270 -23.84 -19.67 11.02
C THR A 270 -24.57 -20.12 12.29
N ALA A 271 -24.01 -19.82 13.46
CA ALA A 271 -24.54 -20.27 14.74
C ALA A 271 -25.98 -19.83 15.00
N SER A 272 -26.74 -20.73 15.62
CA SER A 272 -28.11 -20.47 16.05
C SER A 272 -28.38 -21.05 17.44
N GLY A 273 -29.50 -20.67 18.06
CA GLY A 273 -29.91 -21.18 19.36
C GLY A 273 -29.35 -20.43 20.58
N PRO A 274 -29.39 -21.04 21.78
CA PRO A 274 -29.04 -20.35 23.03
C PRO A 274 -27.61 -19.84 23.10
N ALA A 275 -26.63 -20.63 22.63
CA ALA A 275 -25.22 -20.24 22.61
C ALA A 275 -24.99 -18.99 21.73
N ALA A 276 -25.56 -18.98 20.53
CA ALA A 276 -25.50 -17.82 19.63
C ALA A 276 -26.18 -16.58 20.25
N LYS A 277 -27.34 -16.75 20.91
CA LYS A 277 -28.02 -15.66 21.62
C LYS A 277 -27.19 -15.12 22.79
N ALA A 278 -26.54 -15.99 23.55
CA ALA A 278 -25.67 -15.59 24.65
C ALA A 278 -24.44 -14.82 24.14
N ALA A 279 -23.78 -15.33 23.11
CA ALA A 279 -22.64 -14.67 22.48
C ALA A 279 -23.00 -13.27 21.93
N ALA A 280 -24.19 -13.13 21.32
CA ALA A 280 -24.67 -11.85 20.82
C ALA A 280 -24.92 -10.79 21.92
N LEU A 281 -25.15 -11.20 23.17
CA LEU A 281 -25.32 -10.28 24.30
C LEU A 281 -23.99 -9.78 24.86
N THR A 282 -22.93 -10.56 24.70
CA THR A 282 -21.57 -10.25 25.17
C THR A 282 -20.68 -9.64 24.09
N ARG A 283 -21.13 -9.65 22.83
CA ARG A 283 -20.39 -9.07 21.72
C ARG A 283 -20.42 -7.54 21.86
N GLU A 284 -19.33 -6.96 22.34
CA GLU A 284 -19.07 -5.54 22.10
C GLU A 284 -19.08 -5.32 20.58
N GLU A 285 -19.71 -4.22 20.12
CA GLU A 285 -19.82 -3.91 18.70
C GLU A 285 -18.44 -4.10 18.04
N PRO A 286 -18.37 -4.83 16.91
CA PRO A 286 -17.09 -5.07 16.28
C PRO A 286 -16.46 -3.72 15.95
N GLU A 287 -15.17 -3.54 16.30
CA GLU A 287 -14.33 -2.60 15.58
C GLU A 287 -14.53 -2.90 14.11
N ILE A 288 -15.02 -1.91 13.36
CA ILE A 288 -15.20 -2.00 11.91
C ILE A 288 -13.91 -2.60 11.36
N PRO A 289 -13.94 -3.82 10.80
CA PRO A 289 -12.75 -4.42 10.24
C PRO A 289 -12.17 -3.42 9.24
N TYR A 290 -10.86 -3.18 9.28
CA TYR A 290 -10.19 -2.60 8.13
C TYR A 290 -10.56 -3.49 6.95
N GLU A 291 -11.36 -2.95 6.02
CA GLU A 291 -11.64 -3.59 4.76
C GLU A 291 -10.28 -3.80 4.09
N ASP A 292 -9.81 -5.05 4.02
CA ASP A 292 -8.86 -5.42 2.99
C ASP A 292 -9.57 -5.13 1.67
N GLU A 293 -9.15 -4.06 1.00
CA GLU A 293 -9.60 -3.70 -0.34
C GLU A 293 -9.33 -4.91 -1.25
N ASP A 294 -10.37 -5.72 -1.43
CA ASP A 294 -10.41 -6.79 -2.40
C ASP A 294 -10.29 -6.10 -3.77
N PHE A 295 -9.13 -6.26 -4.42
CA PHE A 295 -8.91 -5.92 -5.82
C PHE A 295 -9.79 -6.83 -6.70
N SER A 296 -11.10 -6.62 -6.64
CA SER A 296 -12.03 -7.01 -7.70
C SER A 296 -12.27 -5.77 -8.56
N GLU A 297 -12.34 -5.97 -9.87
CA GLU A 297 -12.42 -4.93 -10.90
C GLU A 297 -13.72 -4.10 -10.80
N GLU A 298 -13.84 -3.24 -9.79
CA GLU A 298 -14.96 -2.30 -9.67
C GLU A 298 -14.63 -0.94 -10.30
N GLU A 299 -15.57 -0.46 -11.12
CA GLU A 299 -15.56 0.84 -11.78
C GLU A 299 -15.26 1.97 -10.78
N PRO A 300 -14.42 2.98 -11.13
CA PRO A 300 -13.91 3.91 -10.14
C PRO A 300 -15.04 4.75 -9.51
N PRO A 301 -15.06 4.91 -8.17
CA PRO A 301 -16.12 5.62 -7.49
C PRO A 301 -16.11 7.10 -7.88
N ARG A 302 -17.30 7.66 -8.10
CA ARG A 302 -17.53 9.07 -8.40
C ARG A 302 -17.09 9.95 -7.23
N ARG A 303 -15.81 10.33 -7.20
CA ARG A 303 -15.27 11.31 -6.25
C ARG A 303 -15.90 12.68 -6.52
N SER A 304 -16.47 13.28 -5.49
CA SER A 304 -16.96 14.67 -5.51
C SER A 304 -15.84 15.61 -5.99
N PRO A 305 -16.09 16.51 -6.96
CA PRO A 305 -15.07 17.35 -7.58
C PRO A 305 -14.54 18.47 -6.67
N TRP A 306 -15.07 18.61 -5.46
CA TRP A 306 -14.80 19.74 -4.58
C TRP A 306 -13.32 19.96 -4.21
N PRO A 307 -12.49 18.92 -3.91
CA PRO A 307 -11.07 19.13 -3.63
C PRO A 307 -10.30 19.65 -4.85
N ALA A 308 -10.64 19.18 -6.06
CA ALA A 308 -10.02 19.64 -7.30
C ALA A 308 -10.38 21.11 -7.61
N VAL A 309 -11.62 21.52 -7.31
CA VAL A 309 -12.07 22.91 -7.46
C VAL A 309 -11.31 23.85 -6.50
N VAL A 310 -11.06 23.42 -5.26
CA VAL A 310 -10.31 24.22 -4.27
C VAL A 310 -8.86 24.41 -4.70
N VAL A 311 -8.19 23.35 -5.17
CA VAL A 311 -6.81 23.44 -5.68
C VAL A 311 -6.72 24.35 -6.90
N LEU A 312 -7.67 24.24 -7.83
CA LEU A 312 -7.73 25.10 -9.01
C LEU A 312 -7.95 26.57 -8.63
N ALA A 313 -8.83 26.85 -7.66
CA ALA A 313 -9.08 28.21 -7.18
C ALA A 313 -7.83 28.84 -6.54
N LEU A 314 -7.05 28.07 -5.77
CA LEU A 314 -5.80 28.52 -5.19
C LEU A 314 -4.74 28.84 -6.25
N LEU A 315 -4.63 28.00 -7.30
CA LEU A 315 -3.71 28.25 -8.41
C LEU A 315 -4.08 29.50 -9.21
N VAL A 316 -5.38 29.73 -9.45
CA VAL A 316 -5.86 30.94 -10.14
C VAL A 316 -5.58 32.19 -9.30
N ALA A 317 -5.80 32.12 -7.98
CA ALA A 317 -5.49 33.23 -7.08
C ALA A 317 -3.99 33.56 -7.04
N LEU A 318 -3.13 32.53 -7.01
CA LEU A 318 -1.68 32.69 -7.07
C LEU A 318 -1.25 33.36 -8.39
N LEU A 319 -1.77 32.87 -9.53
CA LEU A 319 -1.47 33.43 -10.84
C LEU A 319 -1.93 34.90 -10.95
N GLY A 320 -3.13 35.21 -10.46
CA GLY A 320 -3.65 36.57 -10.41
C GLY A 320 -2.78 37.50 -9.55
N GLY A 321 -2.30 37.02 -8.41
CA GLY A 321 -1.37 37.76 -7.55
C GLY A 321 -0.03 38.06 -8.23
N LEU A 322 0.54 37.07 -8.94
CA LEU A 322 1.79 37.25 -9.70
C LEU A 322 1.62 38.26 -10.85
N LEU A 323 0.52 38.15 -11.63
CA LEU A 323 0.23 39.08 -12.72
C LEU A 323 0.01 40.51 -12.21
N TRP A 324 -0.73 40.67 -11.11
CA TRP A 324 -0.96 41.97 -10.49
C TRP A 324 0.34 42.58 -9.95
N GLY A 325 1.20 41.78 -9.31
CA GLY A 325 2.51 42.22 -8.84
C GLY A 325 3.42 42.71 -9.98
N GLY A 326 3.44 42.00 -11.10
CA GLY A 326 4.18 42.41 -12.31
C GLY A 326 3.67 43.73 -12.88
N TYR A 327 2.34 43.88 -13.01
CA TYR A 327 1.72 45.12 -13.51
C TYR A 327 1.98 46.31 -12.57
N ALA A 328 1.84 46.12 -11.25
CA ALA A 328 2.08 47.18 -10.28
C ALA A 328 3.55 47.63 -10.26
N TRP A 329 4.49 46.72 -10.53
CA TRP A 329 5.91 47.05 -10.67
C TRP A 329 6.21 47.81 -11.97
N SER A 330 5.64 47.39 -13.11
CA SER A 330 5.86 48.07 -14.39
C SER A 330 5.36 49.51 -14.36
N GLN A 331 4.24 49.77 -13.68
CA GLN A 331 3.67 51.12 -13.54
C GLN A 331 4.50 52.08 -12.67
N ARG A 332 5.56 51.60 -12.02
CA ARG A 332 6.52 52.43 -11.26
C ARG A 332 7.75 52.83 -12.06
N GLN A 333 7.92 52.27 -13.26
CA GLN A 333 9.06 52.58 -14.12
C GLN A 333 8.72 53.76 -15.02
N TYR A 334 9.74 54.53 -15.39
CA TYR A 334 9.63 55.65 -16.30
C TYR A 334 10.73 55.52 -17.36
N TYR A 335 10.51 56.07 -18.54
CA TYR A 335 11.59 56.22 -19.50
C TYR A 335 11.39 57.45 -20.37
N VAL A 336 12.49 58.00 -20.86
CA VAL A 336 12.49 59.12 -21.78
C VAL A 336 12.75 58.57 -23.19
N GLY A 337 11.85 58.88 -24.11
CA GLY A 337 11.90 58.44 -25.50
C GLY A 337 11.54 59.57 -26.46
N THR A 338 11.15 59.22 -27.68
CA THR A 338 10.75 60.17 -28.73
C THR A 338 9.41 59.79 -29.35
N ASP A 339 8.60 60.77 -29.73
CA ASP A 339 7.42 60.58 -30.60
C ASP A 339 7.73 60.76 -32.10
N GLY A 340 9.02 60.94 -32.42
CA GLY A 340 9.52 61.23 -33.76
C GLY A 340 9.85 62.71 -33.99
N THR A 341 9.37 63.62 -33.13
CA THR A 341 9.63 65.06 -33.23
C THR A 341 10.20 65.67 -31.96
N ARG A 342 9.74 65.19 -30.80
CA ARG A 342 10.06 65.75 -29.49
C ARG A 342 10.44 64.65 -28.50
N VAL A 343 11.16 65.05 -27.45
CA VAL A 343 11.44 64.18 -26.32
C VAL A 343 10.17 64.02 -25.49
N VAL A 344 9.78 62.78 -25.20
CA VAL A 344 8.57 62.43 -24.45
C VAL A 344 8.93 61.55 -23.26
N LEU A 345 8.34 61.88 -22.11
CA LEU A 345 8.39 61.06 -20.91
C LEU A 345 7.23 60.06 -20.92
N TYR A 346 7.57 58.79 -20.83
CA TYR A 346 6.62 57.69 -20.74
C TYR A 346 6.64 57.08 -19.33
N GLN A 347 5.46 56.68 -18.86
CA GLN A 347 5.30 55.86 -17.65
C GLN A 347 5.08 54.41 -18.08
N GLY A 348 5.93 53.49 -17.64
CA GLY A 348 5.87 52.07 -17.98
C GLY A 348 7.20 51.50 -18.49
N LEU A 349 7.13 50.34 -19.16
CA LEU A 349 8.27 49.67 -19.76
C LEU A 349 8.39 50.04 -21.24
N ALA A 350 9.60 50.31 -21.73
CA ALA A 350 9.86 50.66 -23.13
C ALA A 350 9.67 49.49 -24.13
N GLN A 351 9.26 48.30 -23.67
CA GLN A 351 9.01 47.14 -24.52
C GLN A 351 7.53 46.81 -24.60
N ASP A 352 7.04 46.59 -25.82
CA ASP A 352 5.68 46.14 -26.08
C ASP A 352 5.56 44.61 -25.99
N LEU A 353 4.50 44.12 -25.33
CA LEU A 353 4.16 42.69 -25.30
C LEU A 353 3.09 42.41 -26.36
N GLY A 354 3.53 42.21 -27.60
CA GLY A 354 2.62 41.94 -28.73
C GLY A 354 1.71 43.14 -29.01
N PRO A 355 0.36 42.99 -29.01
CA PRO A 355 -0.56 44.10 -29.28
C PRO A 355 -0.80 45.01 -28.07
N VAL A 356 -0.22 44.72 -26.90
CA VAL A 356 -0.43 45.48 -25.67
C VAL A 356 0.78 46.37 -25.42
N SER A 357 0.58 47.68 -25.47
CA SER A 357 1.59 48.63 -25.05
C SER A 357 1.64 48.70 -23.52
N LEU A 358 2.85 48.61 -22.97
CA LEU A 358 3.11 48.61 -21.52
C LEU A 358 3.51 49.99 -21.01
N SER A 359 3.35 51.03 -21.84
CA SER A 359 3.66 52.41 -21.48
C SER A 359 2.58 53.37 -21.96
N GLU A 360 2.42 54.45 -21.21
CA GLU A 360 1.56 55.57 -21.58
C GLU A 360 2.39 56.87 -21.59
N PRO A 361 2.20 57.77 -22.57
CA PRO A 361 2.88 59.06 -22.60
C PRO A 361 2.36 59.92 -21.46
N LEU A 362 3.26 60.28 -20.54
CA LEU A 362 2.93 61.08 -19.37
C LEU A 362 3.10 62.58 -19.64
N GLU A 363 4.16 62.96 -20.36
CA GLU A 363 4.50 64.35 -20.62
C GLU A 363 5.31 64.52 -21.91
N VAL A 364 4.86 65.43 -22.79
CA VAL A 364 5.60 65.81 -24.01
C VAL A 364 6.37 67.09 -23.71
N THR A 365 7.69 67.04 -23.81
CA THR A 365 8.54 68.19 -23.54
C THR A 365 8.64 69.12 -24.75
N ASP A 366 9.13 70.35 -24.54
CA ASP A 366 9.40 71.30 -25.64
C ASP A 366 10.79 71.11 -26.27
N ILE A 367 11.49 70.03 -25.94
CA ILE A 367 12.81 69.70 -26.49
C ILE A 367 12.62 69.00 -27.84
N GLU A 368 13.03 69.67 -28.92
CA GLU A 368 13.05 69.08 -30.26
C GLU A 368 14.24 68.12 -30.40
N ILE A 369 14.01 66.97 -31.04
CA ILE A 369 15.03 65.93 -31.22
C ILE A 369 16.21 66.42 -32.09
N GLU A 370 15.94 67.39 -32.99
CA GLU A 370 16.94 67.99 -33.86
C GLU A 370 17.93 68.88 -33.10
N ASP A 371 17.49 69.51 -32.01
CA ASP A 371 18.32 70.36 -31.16
C ASP A 371 19.33 69.55 -30.33
N LEU A 372 19.13 68.23 -30.17
CA LEU A 372 20.04 67.37 -29.42
C LEU A 372 21.29 67.00 -30.22
N PRO A 373 22.47 66.89 -29.56
CA PRO A 373 23.68 66.32 -30.16
C PRO A 373 23.43 64.89 -30.70
N GLU A 374 24.13 64.51 -31.77
CA GLU A 374 23.89 63.24 -32.48
C GLU A 374 23.92 61.99 -31.57
N ILE A 375 24.88 61.91 -30.65
CA ILE A 375 25.00 60.79 -29.71
C ILE A 375 23.82 60.78 -28.72
N THR A 376 23.42 61.95 -28.23
CA THR A 376 22.30 62.10 -27.29
C THR A 376 20.97 61.79 -27.96
N ARG A 377 20.80 62.20 -29.23
CA ARG A 377 19.67 61.84 -30.07
C ARG A 377 19.51 60.34 -30.18
N GLN A 378 20.58 59.64 -30.52
CA GLN A 378 20.58 58.18 -30.65
C GLN A 378 20.21 57.48 -29.33
N GLN A 379 20.64 58.03 -28.19
CA GLN A 379 20.28 57.51 -26.86
C GLN A 379 18.79 57.67 -26.55
N VAL A 380 18.20 58.83 -26.86
CA VAL A 380 16.75 59.08 -26.68
C VAL A 380 15.93 58.22 -27.65
N GLU A 381 16.38 58.05 -28.89
CA GLU A 381 15.76 57.13 -29.86
C GLU A 381 15.82 55.67 -29.39
N SER A 382 16.90 55.26 -28.72
CA SER A 382 17.04 53.94 -28.10
C SER A 382 16.34 53.79 -26.74
N THR A 383 15.67 54.85 -26.26
CA THR A 383 15.05 55.02 -24.93
C THR A 383 16.06 55.04 -23.76
N ILE A 384 15.83 55.95 -22.81
CA ILE A 384 16.64 56.08 -21.59
C ILE A 384 15.75 55.77 -20.39
N SER A 385 16.00 54.64 -19.71
CA SER A 385 15.19 54.18 -18.57
C SER A 385 15.51 54.94 -17.28
N ALA A 386 14.47 55.16 -16.46
CA ALA A 386 14.54 55.73 -15.13
C ALA A 386 13.73 54.89 -14.13
N SER A 387 14.31 54.64 -12.95
CA SER A 387 13.68 53.81 -11.92
C SER A 387 12.54 54.51 -11.18
N ASP A 388 12.43 55.84 -11.30
CA ASP A 388 11.41 56.69 -10.69
C ASP A 388 11.24 58.01 -11.46
N ARG A 389 10.25 58.82 -11.03
CA ARG A 389 9.92 60.10 -11.66
C ARG A 389 11.04 61.12 -11.52
N GLU A 390 11.69 61.18 -10.35
CA GLU A 390 12.76 62.14 -10.08
C GLU A 390 13.98 61.87 -10.97
N GLY A 391 14.35 60.61 -11.18
CA GLY A 391 15.39 60.23 -12.13
C GLY A 391 15.04 60.59 -13.57
N ALA A 392 13.76 60.49 -13.94
CA ALA A 392 13.30 60.87 -15.27
C ALA A 392 13.39 62.39 -15.50
N ASP A 393 12.97 63.19 -14.51
CA ASP A 393 13.06 64.65 -14.56
C ASP A 393 14.53 65.11 -14.67
N GLN A 394 15.45 64.48 -13.93
CA GLN A 394 16.90 64.76 -14.05
C GLN A 394 17.47 64.44 -15.44
N ILE A 395 16.95 63.41 -16.11
CA ILE A 395 17.35 63.08 -17.48
C ILE A 395 16.85 64.18 -18.42
N ILE A 396 15.61 64.63 -18.27
CA ILE A 396 15.03 65.71 -19.08
C ILE A 396 15.82 67.01 -18.90
N ASP A 397 16.16 67.40 -17.67
CA ASP A 397 16.95 68.60 -17.39
C ASP A 397 18.33 68.56 -18.08
N ARG A 398 18.98 67.39 -18.11
CA ARG A 398 20.25 67.20 -18.83
C ARG A 398 20.07 67.31 -20.34
N LEU A 399 18.98 66.75 -20.87
CA LEU A 399 18.65 66.85 -22.30
C LEU A 399 18.34 68.29 -22.69
N GLU A 400 17.68 69.06 -21.84
CA GLU A 400 17.41 70.48 -22.07
C GLU A 400 18.70 71.30 -22.11
N GLN A 401 19.62 71.06 -21.17
CA GLN A 401 20.94 71.70 -21.17
C GLN A 401 21.77 71.33 -22.39
N ALA A 402 21.73 70.05 -22.81
CA ALA A 402 22.41 69.57 -24.01
C ALA A 402 21.84 70.21 -25.29
N ALA A 403 20.51 70.34 -25.37
CA ALA A 403 19.84 71.04 -26.47
C ALA A 403 20.21 72.52 -26.51
N ALA A 404 20.19 73.20 -25.36
CA ALA A 404 20.56 74.61 -25.26
C ALA A 404 22.02 74.89 -25.67
N ALA A 405 22.94 73.98 -25.30
CA ALA A 405 24.35 74.10 -25.66
C ALA A 405 24.65 73.82 -27.15
N ASN A 406 23.78 73.06 -27.82
CA ASN A 406 23.93 72.66 -29.21
C ASN A 406 23.21 73.61 -30.21
N ARG A 407 22.37 74.53 -29.70
CA ARG A 407 21.78 75.59 -30.52
C ARG A 407 22.83 76.63 -30.95
N PRO A 408 22.91 76.99 -32.25
CA PRO A 408 23.87 77.98 -32.73
C PRO A 408 23.56 79.38 -32.15
N PRO A 409 24.58 80.20 -31.80
CA PRO A 409 24.37 81.52 -31.22
C PRO A 409 23.68 82.48 -32.21
N THR A 410 22.63 83.14 -31.75
CA THR A 410 21.93 84.21 -32.46
C THR A 410 22.90 85.34 -32.79
N ALA A 411 23.10 85.62 -34.08
CA ALA A 411 24.10 86.58 -34.55
C ALA A 411 23.81 88.02 -34.08
N VAL A 412 24.78 88.64 -33.39
CA VAL A 412 24.81 90.09 -33.10
C VAL A 412 26.13 90.67 -33.61
N SER A 413 26.04 91.75 -34.40
CA SER A 413 27.15 92.43 -35.09
C SER A 413 28.12 93.18 -34.16
N PRO A 414 29.40 93.39 -34.54
CA PRO A 414 30.45 93.88 -33.64
C PRO A 414 30.60 95.40 -33.63
N SER A 415 31.01 95.97 -32.49
CA SER A 415 31.46 97.36 -32.34
C SER A 415 32.68 97.43 -31.42
N ASP A 416 33.69 98.12 -31.94
CA ASP A 416 35.08 98.30 -31.52
C ASP A 416 35.37 99.04 -30.19
N GLY A 417 36.60 98.82 -29.67
CA GLY A 417 37.42 99.78 -28.91
C GLY A 417 37.69 99.37 -27.44
N GLY A 418 38.86 98.83 -27.05
CA GLY A 418 40.16 99.52 -26.85
C GLY A 418 40.20 100.31 -25.52
N GLY A 419 41.14 100.22 -24.56
CA GLY A 419 42.40 99.51 -24.31
C GLY A 419 43.03 100.04 -22.98
N ALA A 420 44.10 99.39 -22.49
CA ALA A 420 45.05 99.72 -21.39
C ALA A 420 44.59 99.53 -19.91
N SER A 421 45.09 98.56 -19.11
CA SER A 421 46.41 98.39 -18.40
C SER A 421 46.65 99.46 -17.31
N ASP A 422 47.04 99.24 -16.04
CA ASP A 422 48.05 98.34 -15.43
C ASP A 422 47.97 98.52 -13.87
N VAL A 423 48.15 97.50 -12.99
CA VAL A 423 49.27 97.23 -12.03
C VAL A 423 48.58 96.75 -10.72
N GLY A 424 48.94 95.72 -9.95
CA GLY A 424 50.01 94.74 -9.93
C GLY A 424 50.03 94.06 -8.54
N GLY A 425 50.84 93.01 -8.38
CA GLY A 425 51.41 92.64 -7.08
C GLY A 425 50.81 91.44 -6.33
N ALA A 426 51.39 90.28 -6.63
CA ALA A 426 52.05 89.39 -5.66
C ALA A 426 51.28 88.21 -5.00
N GLU A 427 52.02 87.10 -5.04
CA GLU A 427 52.10 85.92 -4.17
C GLU A 427 51.40 84.62 -4.59
N GLU A 428 52.27 83.70 -5.03
CA GLU A 428 52.13 82.26 -5.17
C GLU A 428 51.84 81.58 -3.82
N GLY A 429 50.90 80.64 -3.82
CA GLY A 429 50.71 79.64 -2.77
C GLY A 429 50.18 78.36 -3.42
N ALA A 430 51.05 77.37 -3.53
CA ALA A 430 50.86 76.11 -4.21
C ALA A 430 49.71 75.24 -3.63
N ALA A 431 49.01 74.52 -4.50
CA ALA A 431 48.46 73.20 -4.20
C ALA A 431 48.22 72.41 -5.50
N ASP A 432 48.97 71.32 -5.61
CA ASP A 432 48.98 70.29 -6.64
C ASP A 432 47.71 69.41 -6.58
N GLY A 433 47.32 68.80 -7.69
CA GLY A 433 46.30 67.73 -7.67
C GLY A 433 45.56 67.50 -8.98
N MET A 434 46.20 66.83 -9.94
CA MET A 434 45.58 66.37 -11.19
C MET A 434 45.78 64.85 -11.40
N ALA A 435 44.64 64.19 -11.70
CA ALA A 435 44.45 62.92 -12.42
C ALA A 435 44.72 61.57 -11.69
N PRO A 436 44.28 60.42 -12.23
CA PRO A 436 42.91 59.99 -12.55
C PRO A 436 42.60 58.52 -12.08
N LEU A 437 41.37 58.03 -12.30
CA LEU A 437 40.91 56.61 -12.21
C LEU A 437 41.33 55.77 -13.45
N PRO A 438 41.10 54.43 -13.59
CA PRO A 438 40.63 53.35 -12.67
C PRO A 438 41.43 52.00 -12.80
N THR A 439 41.07 50.91 -12.10
CA THR A 439 40.55 49.62 -12.66
C THR A 439 40.36 48.48 -11.64
N ALA A 440 39.41 47.60 -12.00
CA ALA A 440 38.81 46.45 -11.35
C ALA A 440 39.72 45.29 -10.86
N GLY A 441 39.20 44.54 -9.87
CA GLY A 441 39.61 43.18 -9.54
C GLY A 441 38.53 42.46 -8.71
N SER A 442 38.12 41.27 -9.14
CA SER A 442 37.32 40.26 -8.43
C SER A 442 37.95 38.89 -8.77
N PRO A 443 37.61 37.77 -8.11
CA PRO A 443 37.36 37.53 -6.69
C PRO A 443 38.34 36.45 -6.14
N ASP A 444 38.49 36.36 -4.81
CA ASP A 444 39.30 35.32 -4.14
C ASP A 444 38.41 34.19 -3.59
N GLU A 445 38.96 32.99 -3.64
CA GLU A 445 38.38 31.70 -3.31
C GLU A 445 38.28 31.53 -1.78
N GLY A 446 37.19 30.91 -1.31
CA GLY A 446 36.99 30.56 0.09
C GLY A 446 36.66 29.09 0.24
N GLU A 447 37.69 28.31 0.54
CA GLU A 447 37.66 26.88 0.86
C GLU A 447 36.91 26.57 2.17
N ALA A 448 36.36 25.37 2.19
CA ALA A 448 35.72 24.71 3.31
C ALA A 448 36.72 24.31 4.41
N THR A 449 36.28 24.46 5.66
CA THR A 449 36.41 23.43 6.72
C THR A 449 35.26 23.56 7.70
#